data_AF-A0A377D5X8-F1
#
_entry.id   AF-A0A377D5X8-F1
#
_cell.length_a   1.000
_cell.length_b   1.000
_cell.length_c   1.000
_cell.angle_alpha   90.00
_cell.angle_beta   90.00
_cell.angle_gamma   90.00
#
_symmetry.space_group_name_H-M   'P 1'
#
loop_
_entity.id
_entity.type
_entity.pdbx_description
1 polymer ?
#
loop_
_entity_poly.entity_id
_entity_poly.type
_entity_poly.pdbx_seq_one_letter_code
_entity_poly.pdbx_strand_id
1 'polypeptide(L)' 'MIVRVDPRYFRPAEVETLLGDPAKAKKVLGWEPEITVEEMCAEMVASDLAKAKQHALLKSHGYDVAVSLER' A
#
# COMPACT_ATOMS: atom_id res chain seq x y z
N MET A 1 -17.57 -10.88 8.89
CA MET A 1 -16.14 -10.55 8.75
C MET A 1 -15.58 -10.40 10.16
N ILE A 2 -14.54 -11.15 10.51
CA ILE A 2 -13.85 -11.00 11.79
C ILE A 2 -12.53 -10.30 11.50
N VAL A 3 -12.35 -9.11 12.07
CA VAL A 3 -11.09 -8.37 12.01
C VAL A 3 -10.36 -8.62 13.31
N ARG A 4 -9.12 -9.07 13.23
CA ARG A 4 -8.22 -9.25 14.37
C ARG A 4 -7.09 -8.25 14.24
N VAL A 5 -6.79 -7.55 15.33
CA VAL A 5 -5.65 -6.63 15.42
C VAL A 5 -4.51 -7.35 16.15
N ASP A 6 -3.31 -7.28 15.59
CA ASP A 6 -2.11 -7.80 16.24
C ASP A 6 -1.44 -6.65 17.03
N PRO A 7 -1.25 -6.79 18.36
CA PRO A 7 -0.71 -5.73 19.19
C PRO A 7 0.70 -5.25 18.80
N ARG A 8 1.45 -6.08 18.06
CA ARG A 8 2.81 -5.75 17.62
C ARG A 8 2.89 -4.54 16.70
N TYR A 9 1.79 -4.18 16.04
CA TYR A 9 1.74 -3.03 15.13
C TYR A 9 1.30 -1.73 15.80
N PHE A 10 0.97 -1.72 17.10
CA PHE A 10 0.73 -0.46 17.82
C PHE A 10 2.03 0.28 18.06
N ARG A 11 2.10 1.56 17.70
CA ARG A 11 3.24 2.40 18.06
C ARG A 11 3.02 3.02 19.44
N PRO A 12 4.06 3.12 20.29
CA PRO A 12 3.96 3.77 21.60
C PRO A 12 3.50 5.24 21.56
N ALA A 13 3.71 5.91 20.43
CA ALA A 13 3.17 7.23 20.14
C ALA A 13 2.50 7.18 18.76
N GLU A 14 1.17 7.13 18.76
CA GLU A 14 0.38 7.17 17.53
C GLU A 14 0.09 8.61 17.09
N VAL A 15 -0.06 8.78 15.78
CA VAL A 15 -0.53 10.04 15.20
C VAL A 15 -2.00 9.85 14.87
N GLU A 16 -2.88 10.50 15.64
CA GLU A 16 -4.33 10.29 15.52
C GLU A 16 -4.89 10.79 14.19
N THR A 17 -4.41 11.93 13.69
CA THR A 17 -4.86 12.51 12.42
C THR A 17 -3.72 13.20 11.69
N LEU A 18 -3.76 13.09 10.35
CA LEU A 18 -2.89 13.82 9.44
C LEU A 18 -3.77 14.42 8.34
N LEU A 19 -3.87 15.75 8.32
CA LEU A 19 -4.58 16.48 7.29
C LEU A 19 -3.76 17.71 6.89
N GLY A 20 -3.20 17.69 5.68
CA GLY A 20 -2.44 18.80 5.13
C GLY A 20 -3.33 19.77 4.34
N ASP A 21 -2.99 21.06 4.37
CA ASP A 21 -3.57 22.09 3.50
C ASP A 21 -2.62 22.40 2.33
N PRO A 22 -2.94 21.98 1.09
CA PRO A 22 -2.10 22.23 -0.08
C PRO A 22 -2.32 23.61 -0.73
N ALA A 23 -3.13 24.52 -0.16
CA ALA A 23 -3.50 25.79 -0.80
C ALA A 23 -2.29 26.63 -1.25
N LYS A 24 -1.20 26.63 -0.47
CA LYS A 24 0.04 27.33 -0.84
C LYS A 24 0.70 26.73 -2.09
N ALA A 25 0.76 25.41 -2.19
CA ALA A 25 1.34 24.71 -3.35
C ALA A 25 0.51 25.00 -4.62
N LYS A 26 -0.81 24.94 -4.51
CA LYS A 26 -1.72 25.31 -5.61
C LYS A 26 -1.53 26.76 -6.05
N LYS A 27 -1.45 27.72 -5.12
CA LYS A 27 -1.31 29.15 -5.46
C LYS A 27 0.04 29.51 -6.08
N VAL A 28 1.13 28.95 -5.54
CA VAL A 28 2.50 29.36 -5.92
C VAL A 28 3.03 28.52 -7.07
N LEU A 29 2.68 27.24 -7.11
CA LEU A 29 3.23 26.27 -8.06
C LEU A 29 2.21 25.83 -9.12
N GLY A 30 0.93 26.18 -8.96
CA GLY A 30 -0.15 25.63 -9.78
C GLY A 30 -0.35 24.12 -9.56
N TRP A 31 0.21 23.57 -8.47
CA TRP A 31 0.20 22.13 -8.23
C TRP A 31 -1.17 21.65 -7.74
N GLU A 32 -1.65 20.57 -8.34
CA GLU A 32 -2.85 19.83 -7.94
C GLU A 32 -2.58 18.31 -8.06
N PRO A 33 -3.14 17.47 -7.19
CA PRO A 33 -2.99 16.02 -7.32
C PRO A 33 -3.75 15.53 -8.55
N GLU A 34 -3.06 14.77 -9.41
CA GLU A 34 -3.64 14.21 -10.63
C GLU A 34 -4.29 12.83 -10.42
N ILE A 35 -3.96 12.16 -9.31
CA ILE A 35 -4.38 10.79 -9.00
C ILE A 35 -5.19 10.80 -7.71
N THR A 36 -6.37 10.19 -7.73
CA THR A 36 -7.23 9.99 -6.57
C THR A 36 -6.73 8.85 -5.68
N VAL A 37 -7.23 8.77 -4.44
CA VAL A 37 -6.86 7.66 -3.52
C VAL A 37 -7.32 6.32 -4.09
N GLU A 38 -8.49 6.29 -4.72
CA GLU A 38 -9.09 5.11 -5.33
C GLU A 38 -8.24 4.60 -6.50
N GLU A 39 -7.79 5.49 -7.39
CA GLU A 39 -6.92 5.14 -8.52
C GLU A 39 -5.56 4.64 -8.04
N MET A 40 -4.95 5.32 -7.06
CA MET A 40 -3.71 4.89 -6.43
C MET A 40 -3.83 3.48 -5.84
N CYS A 41 -4.89 3.23 -5.06
CA CYS A 41 -5.14 1.90 -4.49
C CYS A 41 -5.35 0.83 -5.57
N ALA A 42 -6.09 1.13 -6.64
CA ALA A 42 -6.31 0.20 -7.74
C ALA A 42 -5.00 -0.15 -8.46
N GLU A 43 -4.14 0.84 -8.71
CA GLU A 43 -2.83 0.64 -9.34
C GLU A 43 -1.92 -0.23 -8.44
N MET A 44 -1.85 0.07 -7.15
CA MET A 44 -1.07 -0.69 -6.18
C MET A 44 -1.50 -2.16 -6.13
N VAL A 45 -2.81 -2.41 -6.02
CA VAL A 45 -3.36 -3.79 -5.96
C VAL A 45 -3.10 -4.54 -7.26
N ALA A 46 -3.27 -3.89 -8.42
CA ALA A 46 -3.00 -4.51 -9.70
C ALA A 46 -1.53 -4.94 -9.83
N SER A 47 -0.61 -4.08 -9.38
CA SER A 47 0.83 -4.36 -9.36
C SER A 47 1.18 -5.55 -8.46
N ASP A 48 0.67 -5.57 -7.23
CA ASP A 48 0.95 -6.66 -6.29
C ASP A 48 0.29 -7.98 -6.72
N LEU A 49 -0.90 -7.93 -7.33
CA LEU A 49 -1.53 -9.11 -7.92
C LEU A 49 -0.69 -9.69 -9.06
N ALA A 50 -0.09 -8.85 -9.91
CA ALA A 50 0.77 -9.32 -10.99
C ALA A 50 2.02 -10.05 -10.45
N LYS A 51 2.67 -9.49 -9.43
CA LYS A 51 3.80 -10.14 -8.74
C LYS A 51 3.38 -11.45 -8.07
N ALA A 52 2.22 -11.47 -7.40
CA ALA A 52 1.68 -12.67 -6.78
C ALA A 52 1.42 -13.80 -7.80
N LYS A 53 0.90 -13.47 -8.99
CA LYS A 53 0.72 -14.43 -10.08
C LYS A 53 2.05 -15.01 -10.58
N GLN A 54 3.09 -14.19 -10.71
CA GLN A 54 4.43 -14.65 -11.08
C GLN A 54 4.99 -15.64 -10.04
N HIS A 55 4.89 -15.30 -8.75
CA HIS A 55 5.31 -16.20 -7.68
C HIS A 55 4.52 -17.51 -7.68
N ALA A 56 3.20 -17.45 -7.88
CA ALA A 56 2.34 -18.64 -7.95
C ALA A 56 2.74 -19.55 -9.12
N LEU A 57 3.06 -18.97 -10.28
CA LEU A 57 3.51 -19.72 -11.46
C LEU A 57 4.85 -20.42 -11.21
N LEU A 58 5.83 -19.71 -10.65
CA LEU A 58 7.14 -20.30 -10.33
C LEU A 58 6.99 -21.44 -9.33
N LYS A 59 6.19 -21.23 -8.28
CA LYS A 59 5.90 -22.26 -7.27
C LYS A 59 5.21 -23.48 -7.86
N SER A 60 4.25 -23.29 -8.79
CA SER A 60 3.57 -24.42 -9.44
C SER A 60 4.49 -25.24 -10.34
N HIS A 61 5.63 -24.67 -10.77
CA HIS A 61 6.64 -25.34 -11.59
C HIS A 61 7.84 -25.84 -10.77
N GLY A 62 7.73 -25.86 -9.42
CA GLY A 62 8.74 -26.44 -8.54
C GLY A 62 9.95 -25.53 -8.25
N TYR A 63 9.89 -24.25 -8.61
CA TYR A 63 10.91 -23.28 -8.23
C TYR A 63 10.65 -22.77 -6.81
N ASP A 64 11.71 -22.67 -6.01
CA ASP A 64 11.65 -22.03 -4.72
C ASP A 64 11.62 -20.49 -4.91
N VAL A 65 10.60 -19.86 -4.34
CA VAL A 65 10.40 -18.41 -4.46
C VAL A 65 10.54 -17.82 -3.07
N ALA A 66 11.59 -17.00 -2.88
CA ALA A 66 11.79 -16.27 -1.64
C ALA A 66 10.72 -15.18 -1.51
N VAL A 67 9.64 -15.50 -0.78
CA VAL A 67 8.60 -14.55 -0.41
C VAL A 67 8.84 -14.13 1.04
N SER A 68 8.81 -12.83 1.32
CA SER A 68 8.85 -12.32 2.68
C SER A 68 7.64 -12.84 3.45
N LEU A 69 7.90 -13.73 4.42
CA LEU A 69 6.90 -14.19 5.37
C LEU A 69 6.96 -13.27 6.58
N GLU A 70 5.88 -12.52 6.83
CA GLU A 70 5.72 -11.85 8.12
C GLU A 70 5.48 -12.93 9.20
N ARG A 71 6.33 -12.94 10.23
CA ARG A 71 6.16 -13.79 11.43
C ARG A 71 5.39 -13.01 12.47
#